data_AF-A0ABD2MPH6-F1
#
_entry.id   AF-A0ABD2MPH6-F1
#
_cell.length_a   1.000
_cell.length_b   1.000
_cell.length_c   1.000
_cell.angle_alpha   90.00
_cell.angle_beta   90.00
_cell.angle_gamma   90.00
#
_symmetry.space_group_name_H-M   'P 1'
#
loop_
_entity.id
_entity.type
_entity.pdbx_description
1 polymer ?
#
loop_
_entity_poly.entity_id
_entity_poly.type
_entity_poly.pdbx_seq_one_letter_code
_entity_poly.pdbx_strand_id
1 'polypeptide(L)'
;MENSDSFERFKDLDLSRDEIDRLGEALKKDEFRKLLIDYVQEVQDPENQKLYEKEITQLEKERGNDIQFLHPTPCYVIKTSLNGNKKCFINICGNDLVKKPSSTPSEKDGARGLQWSLPHSLSPPSEDLDNKGDRCKVFDVLFHPDTLHLAHKNKTFRNMVNKTACNAIESNFDIKLDKNNLKFPKMKYKGVARASVIRKPSTEGPIERSPKKRNFLINFMLKQMNLDKVTRIQKRVKSLQTEKKVLMKILFIQPPNISSNIVVM
;
A
#
# COMPACT_ATOMS: atom_id res chain seq x y z
N MET A 1 15.18 -6.02 -29.51
CA MET A 1 15.62 -5.35 -28.28
C MET A 1 14.38 -4.77 -27.60
N GLU A 2 13.58 -5.60 -26.91
CA GLU A 2 12.29 -5.16 -26.32
C GLU A 2 12.06 -5.67 -24.88
N ASN A 3 13.02 -6.38 -24.29
CA ASN A 3 12.81 -7.05 -22.99
C ASN A 3 13.37 -6.30 -21.77
N SER A 4 13.97 -5.11 -21.94
CA SER A 4 14.55 -4.35 -20.82
C SER A 4 13.53 -3.52 -20.05
N ASP A 5 12.44 -3.09 -20.69
CA ASP A 5 11.49 -2.14 -20.10
C ASP A 5 10.53 -2.82 -19.09
N SER A 6 10.21 -4.10 -19.32
CA SER A 6 9.43 -4.91 -18.38
C SER A 6 10.18 -5.16 -17.07
N PHE A 7 11.51 -5.31 -17.12
CA PHE A 7 12.32 -5.66 -15.95
C PHE A 7 12.49 -4.48 -14.98
N GLU A 8 12.54 -3.25 -15.49
CA GLU A 8 12.59 -2.03 -14.66
C GLU A 8 11.28 -1.81 -13.87
N ARG A 9 10.13 -2.29 -14.38
CA ARG A 9 8.83 -2.17 -13.69
C ARG A 9 8.72 -3.02 -12.42
N PHE A 10 9.44 -4.13 -12.33
CA PHE A 10 9.38 -5.07 -11.19
C PHE A 10 10.44 -4.83 -10.12
N LYS A 11 11.43 -3.97 -10.34
CA LYS A 11 12.51 -3.69 -9.37
C LYS A 11 12.00 -3.15 -8.03
N ASP A 12 10.87 -2.46 -8.02
CA ASP A 12 10.30 -1.88 -6.80
C ASP A 12 9.58 -2.88 -5.91
N LEU A 13 9.32 -4.09 -6.41
CA LEU A 13 8.63 -5.15 -5.66
C LEU A 13 9.61 -6.03 -4.88
N ASP A 14 10.91 -5.69 -4.89
CA ASP A 14 12.00 -6.48 -4.27
C ASP A 14 11.90 -7.98 -4.60
N LEU A 15 11.56 -8.28 -5.86
CA LEU A 15 11.40 -9.63 -6.36
C LEU A 15 12.72 -10.15 -6.91
N SER A 16 13.07 -11.38 -6.54
CA SER A 16 14.15 -12.11 -7.17
C SER A 16 13.81 -12.40 -8.64
N ARG A 17 14.85 -12.61 -9.47
CA ARG A 17 14.68 -12.95 -10.89
C ARG A 17 13.80 -14.20 -11.07
N ASP A 18 14.02 -15.21 -10.23
CA ASP A 18 13.24 -16.45 -10.24
C ASP A 18 11.75 -16.19 -9.94
N GLU A 19 11.42 -15.24 -9.07
CA GLU A 19 10.03 -14.87 -8.76
C GLU A 19 9.37 -14.13 -9.93
N ILE A 20 10.10 -13.24 -10.60
CA ILE A 20 9.63 -12.54 -11.79
C ILE A 20 9.32 -13.55 -12.90
N ASP A 21 10.24 -14.48 -13.15
CA ASP A 21 10.07 -15.50 -14.20
C ASP A 21 8.88 -16.42 -13.87
N ARG A 22 8.77 -16.88 -12.62
CA ARG A 22 7.62 -17.69 -12.18
C ARG A 22 6.30 -16.95 -12.28
N LEU A 23 6.26 -15.67 -11.90
CA LEU A 23 5.06 -14.84 -12.02
C LEU A 23 4.69 -14.63 -13.48
N GLY A 24 5.68 -14.38 -14.34
CA GLY A 24 5.49 -14.26 -15.79
C GLY A 24 4.92 -15.54 -16.41
N GLU A 25 5.44 -16.70 -16.04
CA GLU A 25 4.92 -18.00 -16.49
C GLU A 25 3.52 -18.29 -15.93
N ALA A 26 3.24 -17.93 -14.68
CA ALA A 26 1.90 -18.06 -14.10
C ALA A 26 0.88 -17.18 -14.85
N LEU A 27 1.24 -15.94 -15.17
CA LEU A 27 0.41 -15.01 -15.93
C LEU A 27 0.15 -15.43 -17.38
N LYS A 28 0.87 -16.43 -17.92
CA LYS A 28 0.58 -17.04 -19.23
C LYS A 28 -0.54 -18.08 -19.16
N LYS A 29 -0.82 -18.63 -17.98
CA LYS A 29 -1.82 -19.69 -17.78
C LYS A 29 -3.21 -19.08 -17.61
N ASP A 30 -4.17 -19.53 -18.42
CA ASP A 30 -5.53 -18.99 -18.39
C ASP A 30 -6.25 -19.28 -17.06
N GLU A 31 -6.01 -20.42 -16.43
CA GLU A 31 -6.55 -20.73 -15.10
C GLU A 31 -6.09 -19.73 -14.03
N PHE A 32 -4.82 -19.33 -14.07
CA PHE A 32 -4.28 -18.35 -13.13
C PHE A 32 -4.84 -16.95 -13.38
N ARG A 33 -4.99 -16.55 -14.66
CA ARG A 33 -5.65 -15.28 -15.01
C ARG A 33 -7.10 -15.27 -14.54
N LYS A 34 -7.83 -16.37 -14.72
CA LYS A 34 -9.21 -16.51 -14.27
C LYS A 34 -9.30 -16.36 -12.75
N LEU A 35 -8.45 -17.07 -12.01
CA LEU A 35 -8.38 -16.95 -10.55
C LEU A 35 -8.07 -15.51 -10.09
N LEU A 36 -7.16 -14.81 -10.77
CA LEU A 36 -6.88 -13.41 -10.49
C LEU A 36 -8.07 -12.49 -10.76
N ILE A 37 -8.82 -12.73 -11.84
CA ILE A 37 -10.04 -11.97 -12.17
C ILE A 37 -11.11 -12.23 -11.10
N ASP A 38 -11.35 -13.50 -10.75
CA ASP A 38 -12.32 -13.89 -9.73
C ASP A 38 -11.99 -13.22 -8.39
N TYR A 39 -10.71 -13.22 -7.99
CA TYR A 39 -10.25 -12.50 -6.80
C TYR A 39 -10.49 -10.99 -6.86
N VAL A 40 -10.15 -10.35 -7.99
CA VAL A 40 -10.38 -8.89 -8.16
C VAL A 40 -11.87 -8.57 -8.06
N GLN A 41 -12.72 -9.40 -8.65
CA GLN A 41 -14.18 -9.25 -8.56
C GLN A 41 -14.68 -9.44 -7.12
N GLU A 42 -14.18 -10.46 -6.42
CA GLU A 42 -14.52 -10.75 -5.02
C GLU A 42 -14.17 -9.57 -4.11
N VAL A 43 -13.00 -8.95 -4.31
CA VAL A 43 -12.55 -7.77 -3.53
C VAL A 43 -13.35 -6.51 -3.88
N GLN A 44 -13.83 -6.40 -5.12
CA GLN A 44 -14.65 -5.27 -5.56
C GLN A 44 -16.13 -5.42 -5.18
N ASP A 45 -16.57 -6.60 -4.77
CA ASP A 45 -17.95 -6.85 -4.35
C ASP A 45 -18.30 -6.00 -3.10
N PRO A 46 -19.35 -5.17 -3.17
CA PRO A 46 -19.82 -4.37 -2.03
C PRO A 46 -20.15 -5.18 -0.78
N GLU A 47 -20.64 -6.42 -0.90
CA GLU A 47 -20.97 -7.25 0.26
C GLU A 47 -19.71 -7.77 0.95
N ASN A 48 -18.68 -8.14 0.18
CA ASN A 48 -17.38 -8.55 0.73
C ASN A 48 -16.64 -7.37 1.35
N GLN A 49 -16.73 -6.17 0.76
CA GLN A 49 -16.19 -4.95 1.36
C GLN A 49 -16.81 -4.66 2.73
N LYS A 50 -18.14 -4.76 2.84
CA LYS A 50 -18.84 -4.60 4.13
C LYS A 50 -18.43 -5.68 5.14
N LEU A 51 -18.27 -6.93 4.70
CA LEU A 51 -17.82 -8.00 5.58
C LEU A 51 -16.40 -7.74 6.09
N TYR A 52 -15.49 -7.38 5.19
CA TYR A 52 -14.12 -7.01 5.51
C TYR A 52 -14.07 -5.85 6.51
N GLU A 53 -14.84 -4.78 6.28
CA GLU A 53 -14.91 -3.64 7.19
C GLU A 53 -15.42 -4.04 8.58
N LYS A 54 -16.42 -4.91 8.66
CA LYS A 54 -16.92 -5.46 9.94
C LYS A 54 -15.84 -6.26 10.67
N GLU A 55 -15.12 -7.13 9.95
CA GLU A 55 -14.04 -7.93 10.52
C GLU A 55 -12.89 -7.06 11.03
N ILE A 56 -12.46 -6.06 10.26
CA ILE A 56 -11.42 -5.12 10.68
C ILE A 56 -11.89 -4.29 11.88
N THR A 57 -13.15 -3.87 11.90
CA THR A 57 -13.73 -3.14 13.04
C THR A 57 -13.69 -3.99 14.30
N GLN A 58 -14.09 -5.26 14.21
CA GLN A 58 -14.06 -6.18 15.34
C GLN A 58 -12.63 -6.43 15.84
N LEU A 59 -11.68 -6.63 14.92
CA LEU A 59 -10.27 -6.86 15.27
C LEU A 59 -9.61 -5.65 15.94
N GLU A 60 -9.92 -4.44 15.47
CA GLU A 60 -9.42 -3.21 16.11
C GLU A 60 -10.11 -2.96 17.46
N LYS A 61 -11.41 -3.29 17.58
CA LYS A 61 -12.11 -3.23 18.87
C LYS A 61 -11.50 -4.18 19.89
N GLU A 62 -11.12 -5.40 19.50
CA GLU A 62 -10.36 -6.32 20.37
C GLU A 62 -9.02 -5.74 20.84
N ARG A 63 -8.40 -4.88 20.02
CA ARG A 63 -7.17 -4.15 20.38
C ARG A 63 -7.44 -2.91 21.24
N GLY A 64 -8.71 -2.62 21.55
CA GLY A 64 -9.13 -1.45 22.33
C GLY A 64 -9.21 -0.17 21.50
N ASN A 65 -9.40 -0.27 20.18
CA ASN A 65 -9.59 0.88 19.31
C ASN A 65 -10.98 0.84 18.66
N ASP A 66 -11.70 1.95 18.73
CA ASP A 66 -12.87 2.18 17.89
C ASP A 66 -12.42 2.79 16.57
N ILE A 67 -12.77 2.15 15.46
CA ILE A 67 -12.40 2.61 14.14
C ILE A 67 -13.61 3.05 13.32
N GLN A 68 -13.36 3.98 12.41
CA GLN A 68 -14.34 4.42 11.45
C GLN A 68 -13.71 4.54 10.07
N PHE A 69 -14.39 3.95 9.08
CA PHE A 69 -13.99 4.02 7.69
C PHE A 69 -14.50 5.32 7.07
N LEU A 70 -13.58 6.06 6.44
CA LEU A 70 -13.87 7.24 5.65
C LEU A 70 -13.83 6.87 4.18
N HIS A 71 -14.99 6.71 3.57
CA HIS A 71 -15.11 6.54 2.14
C HIS A 71 -15.07 7.91 1.45
N PRO A 72 -14.06 8.19 0.60
CA PRO A 72 -13.98 9.46 -0.08
C PRO A 72 -15.05 9.55 -1.17
N THR A 73 -15.83 10.62 -1.17
CA THR A 73 -16.71 11.00 -2.29
C THR A 73 -15.92 11.91 -3.23
N PRO A 74 -15.60 11.48 -4.47
CA PRO A 74 -14.86 12.29 -5.43
C PRO A 74 -15.46 13.67 -5.71
N CYS A 75 -14.65 14.72 -5.70
CA CYS A 75 -15.06 16.07 -6.09
C CYS A 75 -14.24 16.63 -7.26
N TYR A 76 -12.97 16.97 -7.01
CA TYR A 76 -12.06 17.46 -8.05
C TYR A 76 -10.60 17.15 -7.71
N VAL A 77 -9.76 17.18 -8.74
CA VAL A 77 -8.32 16.92 -8.62
C VAL A 77 -7.51 18.19 -8.82
N ILE A 78 -6.46 18.34 -8.01
CA ILE A 78 -5.41 19.33 -8.19
C ILE A 78 -4.16 18.61 -8.67
N LYS A 79 -3.53 19.11 -9.72
CA LYS A 79 -2.23 18.65 -10.22
C LYS A 79 -1.18 19.70 -9.88
N THR A 80 -0.08 19.27 -9.28
CA THR A 80 1.09 20.08 -8.94
C THR A 80 2.38 19.25 -9.08
N SER A 81 3.52 19.79 -8.67
CA SER A 81 4.79 19.09 -8.55
C SER A 81 5.24 19.03 -7.09
N LEU A 82 5.94 17.96 -6.76
CA LEU A 82 6.61 17.73 -5.48
C LEU A 82 8.09 18.04 -5.65
N ASN A 83 8.61 18.95 -4.84
CA ASN A 83 9.98 19.45 -4.88
C ASN A 83 10.44 19.86 -6.31
N GLY A 84 9.52 20.38 -7.13
CA GLY A 84 9.79 20.83 -8.51
C GLY A 84 9.95 19.74 -9.57
N ASN A 85 10.12 18.47 -9.19
CA ASN A 85 10.55 17.43 -10.13
C ASN A 85 9.52 16.31 -10.36
N LYS A 86 8.80 15.87 -9.33
CA LYS A 86 7.87 14.73 -9.43
C LYS A 86 6.43 15.20 -9.53
N LYS A 87 5.65 14.66 -10.47
CA LYS A 87 4.22 14.98 -10.60
C LYS A 87 3.47 14.50 -9.36
N CYS A 88 2.55 15.34 -8.89
CA CYS A 88 1.71 15.08 -7.74
C CYS A 88 0.26 15.42 -8.07
N PHE A 89 -0.66 14.57 -7.61
CA PHE A 89 -2.09 14.78 -7.68
C PHE A 89 -2.69 14.80 -6.28
N ILE A 90 -3.63 15.71 -6.06
CA ILE A 90 -4.34 15.85 -4.81
C ILE A 90 -5.83 15.72 -5.12
N ASN A 91 -6.43 14.63 -4.64
CA ASN A 91 -7.86 14.41 -4.73
C ASN A 91 -8.56 15.13 -3.58
N ILE A 92 -9.36 16.13 -3.92
CA ILE A 92 -10.24 16.79 -2.96
C ILE A 92 -11.55 15.99 -2.91
N CYS A 93 -11.84 15.42 -1.74
CA CYS A 93 -12.95 14.50 -1.55
C CYS A 93 -13.88 14.95 -0.42
N GLY A 94 -15.12 14.46 -0.44
CA GLY A 94 -16.14 14.70 0.57
C GLY A 94 -16.34 13.50 1.48
N ASN A 95 -16.58 13.72 2.78
CA ASN A 95 -17.08 12.70 3.69
C ASN A 95 -17.78 13.36 4.90
N ASP A 96 -18.98 12.87 5.24
CA ASP A 96 -19.84 13.44 6.30
C ASP A 96 -19.30 13.28 7.72
N LEU A 97 -18.36 12.34 7.92
CA LEU A 97 -17.73 12.11 9.22
C LEU A 97 -16.63 13.14 9.54
N VAL A 98 -16.19 13.91 8.54
CA VAL A 98 -15.29 15.05 8.73
C VAL A 98 -16.10 16.22 9.29
N LYS A 99 -15.56 16.95 10.28
CA LYS A 99 -16.29 18.07 10.89
C LYS A 99 -16.63 19.16 9.86
N LYS A 100 -17.80 19.78 10.01
CA LYS A 100 -18.27 20.91 9.20
C LYS A 100 -17.30 22.11 9.28
N PRO A 101 -17.21 22.94 8.22
CA PRO A 101 -16.46 24.18 8.29
C PRO A 101 -17.14 25.15 9.26
N SER A 102 -16.35 25.95 9.96
CA SER A 102 -16.85 27.01 10.83
C SER A 102 -16.10 28.32 10.57
N SER A 103 -16.72 29.45 10.89
CA SER A 103 -16.11 30.76 10.76
C SER A 103 -16.39 31.62 11.98
N THR A 104 -15.39 32.40 12.39
CA THR A 104 -15.55 33.46 13.38
C THR A 104 -15.28 34.81 12.73
N PRO A 105 -15.97 35.90 13.13
CA PRO A 105 -15.60 37.25 12.72
C PRO A 105 -14.14 37.54 13.11
N SER A 106 -13.41 38.18 12.21
CA SER A 106 -12.02 38.59 12.46
C SER A 106 -11.79 39.98 11.91
N GLU A 107 -11.03 40.79 12.62
CA GLU A 107 -10.55 42.09 12.15
C GLU A 107 -9.03 42.06 12.13
N LYS A 108 -8.45 42.27 10.94
CA LYS A 108 -6.99 42.39 10.75
C LYS A 108 -6.73 43.67 9.98
N ASP A 109 -5.85 44.51 10.53
CA ASP A 109 -5.39 45.75 9.90
C ASP A 109 -6.55 46.68 9.47
N GLY A 110 -7.61 46.75 10.28
CA GLY A 110 -8.81 47.56 10.02
C GLY A 110 -9.78 46.98 8.98
N ALA A 111 -9.46 45.82 8.39
CA ALA A 111 -10.36 45.11 7.49
C ALA A 111 -11.16 44.04 8.24
N ARG A 112 -12.49 44.14 8.16
CA ARG A 112 -13.40 43.09 8.65
C ARG A 112 -13.41 41.90 7.70
N GLY A 113 -13.29 40.71 8.25
CA GLY A 113 -13.31 39.45 7.51
C GLY A 113 -13.83 38.29 8.34
N LEU A 114 -13.74 37.09 7.77
CA LEU A 114 -14.06 35.84 8.43
C LEU A 114 -12.80 34.98 8.54
N GLN A 115 -12.49 34.54 9.76
CA GLN A 115 -11.50 33.50 9.99
C GLN A 115 -12.19 32.15 9.89
N TRP A 116 -11.76 31.34 8.92
CA TRP A 116 -12.33 30.03 8.67
C TRP A 116 -11.51 28.91 9.31
N SER A 117 -12.21 27.94 9.90
CA SER A 117 -11.67 26.63 10.28
C SER A 117 -12.19 25.59 9.30
N LEU A 118 -11.28 24.86 8.66
CA LEU A 118 -11.58 23.84 7.65
C LEU A 118 -11.04 22.48 8.12
N PRO A 119 -11.80 21.75 8.96
CA PRO A 119 -11.44 20.39 9.35
C PRO A 119 -11.33 19.49 8.13
N HIS A 120 -10.30 18.64 8.14
CA HIS A 120 -10.02 17.71 7.06
C HIS A 120 -9.33 16.45 7.58
N SER A 121 -9.38 15.40 6.78
CA SER A 121 -8.64 14.15 7.00
C SER A 121 -7.72 13.89 5.81
N LEU A 122 -6.54 13.34 6.09
CA LEU A 122 -5.56 12.96 5.08
C LEU A 122 -5.44 11.44 5.04
N SER A 123 -5.58 10.87 3.84
CA SER A 123 -5.19 9.47 3.62
C SER A 123 -3.68 9.35 3.42
N PRO A 124 -3.09 8.18 3.69
CA PRO A 124 -1.71 7.90 3.31
C PRO A 124 -1.47 8.12 1.81
N PRO A 125 -0.29 8.63 1.42
CA PRO A 125 0.04 8.85 0.02
C PRO A 125 0.08 7.52 -0.73
N SER A 126 -0.42 7.54 -1.97
CA SER A 126 -0.38 6.41 -2.89
C SER A 126 0.50 6.74 -4.09
N GLU A 127 1.13 5.73 -4.68
CA GLU A 127 1.83 5.85 -5.95
C GLU A 127 0.88 5.45 -7.10
N ASP A 128 0.95 6.17 -8.22
CA ASP A 128 0.15 5.93 -9.42
C ASP A 128 0.96 6.29 -10.68
N LEU A 129 0.49 5.90 -11.85
CA LEU A 129 1.06 6.26 -13.15
C LEU A 129 0.20 7.33 -13.82
N ASP A 130 0.83 8.33 -14.42
CA ASP A 130 0.12 9.29 -15.26
C ASP A 130 -0.13 8.75 -16.67
N ASN A 131 -0.78 9.54 -17.52
CA ASN A 131 -1.12 9.13 -18.89
C ASN A 131 0.10 8.83 -19.78
N LYS A 132 1.30 9.26 -19.39
CA LYS A 132 2.56 8.97 -20.09
C LYS A 132 3.29 7.75 -19.52
N GLY A 133 2.73 7.13 -18.48
CA GLY A 133 3.39 6.05 -17.73
C GLY A 133 4.41 6.56 -16.72
N ASP A 134 4.49 7.86 -16.47
CA ASP A 134 5.40 8.41 -15.46
C ASP A 134 4.80 8.23 -14.06
N ARG A 135 5.66 7.89 -13.09
CA ARG A 135 5.25 7.78 -11.68
C ARG A 135 4.85 9.12 -11.10
N CYS A 136 3.78 9.11 -10.31
CA CYS A 136 3.27 10.26 -9.61
C CYS A 136 2.72 9.87 -8.24
N LYS A 137 2.83 10.79 -7.28
CA LYS A 137 2.18 10.64 -5.98
C LYS A 137 0.76 11.16 -6.01
N VAL A 138 -0.13 10.47 -5.32
CA VAL A 138 -1.53 10.81 -5.15
C VAL A 138 -1.83 10.97 -3.66
N PHE A 139 -2.45 12.09 -3.31
CA PHE A 139 -2.88 12.40 -1.94
C PHE A 139 -4.39 12.58 -1.93
N ASP A 140 -5.06 12.06 -0.91
CA ASP A 140 -6.48 12.32 -0.70
C ASP A 140 -6.66 13.23 0.51
N VAL A 141 -7.39 14.33 0.29
CA VAL A 141 -7.79 15.26 1.35
C VAL A 141 -9.31 15.28 1.42
N LEU A 142 -9.85 14.79 2.53
CA LEU A 142 -11.27 14.65 2.76
C LEU A 142 -11.76 15.85 3.59
N PHE A 143 -12.73 16.57 3.07
CA PHE A 143 -13.47 17.63 3.75
C PHE A 143 -14.92 17.22 3.97
N HIS A 144 -15.64 17.94 4.83
CA HIS A 144 -17.09 17.80 4.91
C HIS A 144 -17.75 18.31 3.60
N PRO A 145 -18.85 17.70 3.10
CA PRO A 145 -19.52 18.15 1.88
C PRO A 145 -19.93 19.63 1.87
N ASP A 146 -20.35 20.20 3.00
CA ASP A 146 -20.62 21.64 3.15
C ASP A 146 -19.41 22.52 2.74
N THR A 147 -18.18 22.12 3.07
CA THR A 147 -16.95 22.82 2.65
C THR A 147 -16.83 22.81 1.12
N LEU A 148 -17.10 21.67 0.50
CA LEU A 148 -17.03 21.52 -0.96
C LEU A 148 -18.13 22.29 -1.67
N HIS A 149 -19.32 22.34 -1.07
CA HIS A 149 -20.44 23.14 -1.56
C HIS A 149 -20.10 24.64 -1.57
N LEU A 150 -19.51 25.15 -0.49
CA LEU A 150 -19.03 26.53 -0.41
C LEU A 150 -17.91 26.80 -1.43
N ALA A 151 -16.97 25.87 -1.58
CA ALA A 151 -15.88 25.97 -2.55
C ALA A 151 -16.38 25.98 -4.01
N HIS A 152 -17.46 25.26 -4.30
CA HIS A 152 -18.07 25.28 -5.63
C HIS A 152 -18.66 26.66 -5.96
N LYS A 153 -19.27 27.34 -4.98
CA LYS A 153 -19.94 28.64 -5.17
C LYS A 153 -19.01 29.85 -5.08
N ASN A 154 -17.92 29.75 -4.31
CA ASN A 154 -17.03 30.89 -4.04
C ASN A 154 -15.57 30.55 -4.38
N LYS A 155 -15.03 31.21 -5.41
CA LYS A 155 -13.64 31.00 -5.88
C LYS A 155 -12.59 31.34 -4.82
N THR A 156 -12.80 32.39 -4.02
CA THR A 156 -11.90 32.77 -2.93
C THR A 156 -11.89 31.69 -1.85
N PHE A 157 -13.05 31.16 -1.50
CA PHE A 157 -13.16 30.03 -0.57
C PHE A 157 -12.53 28.76 -1.14
N ARG A 158 -12.72 28.47 -2.43
CA ARG A 158 -12.04 27.35 -3.11
C ARG A 158 -10.52 27.46 -3.03
N ASN A 159 -9.99 28.66 -3.24
CA ASN A 159 -8.56 28.91 -3.11
C ASN A 159 -8.08 28.69 -1.67
N MET A 160 -8.89 29.03 -0.67
CA MET A 160 -8.60 28.72 0.73
C MET A 160 -8.56 27.20 0.97
N VAL A 161 -9.57 26.45 0.50
CA VAL A 161 -9.60 24.97 0.58
C VAL A 161 -8.36 24.36 -0.07
N ASN A 162 -8.00 24.81 -1.28
CA ASN A 162 -6.81 24.32 -1.99
C ASN A 162 -5.52 24.59 -1.20
N LYS A 163 -5.37 25.79 -0.62
CA LYS A 163 -4.22 26.15 0.21
C LYS A 163 -4.16 25.31 1.48
N THR A 164 -5.29 25.11 2.16
CA THR A 164 -5.39 24.25 3.35
C THR A 164 -4.99 22.82 3.02
N ALA A 165 -5.49 22.26 1.92
CA ALA A 165 -5.12 20.92 1.47
C ALA A 165 -3.61 20.79 1.20
N CYS A 166 -3.00 21.76 0.50
CA CYS A 166 -1.56 21.75 0.25
C CYS A 166 -0.77 21.85 1.56
N ASN A 167 -1.12 22.79 2.45
CA ASN A 167 -0.43 22.97 3.72
C ASN A 167 -0.47 21.71 4.58
N ALA A 168 -1.62 21.04 4.64
CA ALA A 168 -1.79 19.81 5.41
C ALA A 168 -0.90 18.68 4.89
N ILE A 169 -0.79 18.54 3.57
CA ILE A 169 0.08 17.55 2.94
C ILE A 169 1.55 17.84 3.28
N GLU A 170 1.98 19.09 3.14
CA GLU A 170 3.36 19.48 3.45
C GLU A 170 3.71 19.24 4.92
N SER A 171 2.82 19.60 5.86
CA SER A 171 3.06 19.41 7.30
C SER A 171 3.10 17.95 7.72
N ASN A 172 2.27 17.09 7.11
CA ASN A 172 2.12 15.70 7.56
C ASN A 172 3.13 14.74 6.93
N PHE A 173 3.67 15.08 5.77
CA PHE A 173 4.57 14.19 5.01
C PHE A 173 5.97 14.76 4.80
N ASP A 174 6.28 15.94 5.36
CA ASP A 174 7.56 16.64 5.24
C ASP A 174 8.01 16.79 3.77
N ILE A 175 7.11 17.35 2.95
CA ILE A 175 7.33 17.59 1.52
C ILE A 175 7.00 19.03 1.15
N LYS A 176 7.50 19.50 0.01
CA LYS A 176 7.13 20.82 -0.54
C LYS A 176 6.39 20.66 -1.87
N LEU A 177 5.25 21.34 -1.97
CA LEU A 177 4.41 21.38 -3.15
C LEU A 177 4.57 22.73 -3.87
N ASP A 178 4.51 22.70 -5.20
CA ASP A 178 4.45 23.94 -5.98
C ASP A 178 3.04 24.55 -5.93
N LYS A 179 2.82 25.42 -4.94
CA LYS A 179 1.55 26.12 -4.72
C LYS A 179 1.25 27.20 -5.75
N ASN A 180 2.25 27.62 -6.53
CA ASN A 180 2.08 28.67 -7.54
C ASN A 180 1.60 28.10 -8.87
N ASN A 181 1.86 26.82 -9.14
CA ASN A 181 1.52 26.15 -10.39
C ASN A 181 0.47 25.04 -10.21
N LEU A 182 -0.68 25.40 -9.62
CA LEU A 182 -1.80 24.46 -9.47
C LEU A 182 -2.59 24.36 -10.77
N LYS A 183 -2.74 23.14 -11.28
CA LYS A 183 -3.57 22.81 -12.45
C LYS A 183 -4.78 21.98 -12.03
N PHE A 184 -5.90 22.10 -12.72
CA PHE A 184 -7.14 21.41 -12.38
C PHE A 184 -7.60 20.53 -13.55
N PRO A 185 -7.18 19.25 -13.61
CA PRO A 185 -7.66 18.32 -14.63
C PRO A 185 -9.18 18.14 -14.59
N LYS A 186 -9.81 17.77 -15.71
CA LYS A 186 -11.27 17.56 -15.82
C LYS A 186 -11.80 16.29 -15.11
N MET A 187 -10.98 15.63 -14.31
CA MET A 187 -11.36 14.40 -13.59
C MET A 187 -11.74 14.72 -12.14
N LYS A 188 -12.59 13.88 -11.54
CA LYS A 188 -13.03 14.04 -10.14
C LYS A 188 -12.12 13.36 -9.13
N TYR A 189 -11.37 12.35 -9.55
CA TYR A 189 -10.45 11.58 -8.72
C TYR A 189 -9.36 10.93 -9.58
N LYS A 190 -8.15 10.83 -9.05
CA LYS A 190 -7.01 10.13 -9.64
C LYS A 190 -6.77 8.82 -8.88
N GLY A 191 -6.76 7.70 -9.60
CA GLY A 191 -6.58 6.37 -9.04
C GLY A 191 -7.89 5.73 -8.60
N VAL A 192 -7.81 4.75 -7.69
CA VAL A 192 -8.97 4.05 -7.12
C VAL A 192 -9.30 4.63 -5.75
N ALA A 193 -10.54 5.05 -5.55
CA ALA A 193 -11.02 5.57 -4.29
C ALA A 193 -11.06 4.48 -3.22
N ARG A 194 -10.13 4.52 -2.26
CA ARG A 194 -10.04 3.58 -1.15
C ARG A 194 -10.47 4.24 0.15
N ALA A 195 -11.13 3.48 1.02
CA ALA A 195 -11.48 3.95 2.34
C ALA A 195 -10.22 4.13 3.20
N SER A 196 -10.18 5.20 3.99
CA SER A 196 -9.17 5.39 5.04
C SER A 196 -9.76 5.14 6.43
N VAL A 197 -8.91 4.78 7.40
CA VAL A 197 -9.36 4.40 8.74
C VAL A 197 -8.95 5.46 9.75
N ILE A 198 -9.92 6.05 10.46
CA ILE A 198 -9.67 6.83 11.68
C ILE A 198 -9.73 5.88 12.87
N ARG A 199 -8.71 5.92 13.71
CA ARG A 199 -8.66 5.16 14.98
C ARG A 199 -8.86 6.11 16.15
N LYS A 200 -9.68 5.71 17.11
CA LYS A 200 -9.84 6.37 18.40
C LYS A 200 -9.68 5.33 19.51
N PRO A 201 -8.99 5.63 20.61
CA PRO A 201 -8.95 4.73 21.76
C PRO A 201 -10.38 4.45 22.25
N SER A 202 -10.70 3.18 22.43
CA SER A 202 -12.00 2.77 22.95
C SER A 202 -12.08 3.02 24.44
N THR A 203 -13.27 3.39 24.92
CA THR A 203 -13.54 3.59 26.36
C THR A 203 -13.55 2.27 27.13
N GLU A 204 -13.82 1.14 26.45
CA GLU A 204 -13.92 -0.20 27.03
C GLU A 204 -12.56 -0.89 27.23
N GLY A 205 -11.47 -0.30 26.71
CA GLY A 205 -10.12 -0.90 26.73
C GLY A 205 -10.00 -2.14 25.83
N PRO A 206 -8.81 -2.77 25.76
CA PRO A 206 -8.63 -4.00 24.98
C PRO A 206 -9.47 -5.14 25.56
N ILE A 207 -10.29 -5.78 24.72
CA ILE A 207 -11.05 -6.95 25.12
C ILE A 207 -10.06 -8.12 25.27
N GLU A 208 -9.91 -8.64 26.49
CA GLU A 208 -9.09 -9.82 26.73
C GLU A 208 -9.64 -11.02 25.94
N ARG A 209 -8.89 -11.47 24.93
CA ARG A 209 -9.21 -12.69 24.19
C ARG A 209 -9.26 -13.85 25.19
N SER A 210 -10.34 -14.64 25.15
CA SER A 210 -10.50 -15.75 26.09
C SER A 210 -9.24 -16.63 26.16
N PRO A 211 -8.81 -17.07 27.35
CA PRO A 211 -7.56 -17.82 27.53
C PRO A 211 -7.43 -19.02 26.59
N LYS A 212 -8.55 -19.66 26.26
CA LYS A 212 -8.63 -20.79 25.32
C LYS A 212 -8.22 -20.40 23.89
N LYS A 213 -8.73 -19.29 23.35
CA LYS A 213 -8.37 -18.82 21.99
C LYS A 213 -6.92 -18.32 21.93
N ARG A 214 -6.45 -17.65 22.99
CA ARG A 214 -5.05 -17.21 23.10
C ARG A 214 -4.08 -18.40 23.11
N ASN A 215 -4.35 -19.41 23.95
CA ASN A 215 -3.54 -20.63 24.02
C ASN A 215 -3.58 -21.43 22.72
N PHE A 216 -4.73 -21.48 22.03
CA PHE A 216 -4.83 -22.12 20.72
C PHE A 216 -3.94 -21.44 19.67
N LEU A 217 -4.00 -20.10 19.56
CA LEU A 217 -3.15 -19.34 18.63
C LEU A 217 -1.66 -19.47 18.95
N ILE A 218 -1.28 -19.39 20.23
CA ILE A 218 0.11 -19.60 20.67
C ILE A 218 0.57 -21.01 20.29
N ASN A 219 -0.20 -22.04 20.59
CA ASN A 219 0.11 -23.43 20.24
C ASN A 219 0.18 -23.63 18.72
N PHE A 220 -0.70 -22.98 17.96
CA PHE A 220 -0.69 -23.02 16.50
C PHE A 220 0.57 -22.37 15.93
N MET A 221 0.96 -21.17 16.41
CA MET A 221 2.18 -20.50 15.96
C MET A 221 3.45 -21.27 16.34
N LEU A 222 3.51 -21.83 17.55
CA LEU A 222 4.62 -22.68 17.98
C LEU A 222 4.74 -23.95 17.10
N LYS A 223 3.61 -24.53 16.70
CA LYS A 223 3.58 -25.68 15.79
C LYS A 223 4.13 -25.34 14.41
N GLN A 224 3.78 -24.18 13.85
CA GLN A 224 4.31 -23.71 12.56
C GLN A 224 5.82 -23.46 12.62
N MET A 225 6.29 -22.75 13.66
CA MET A 225 7.73 -22.51 13.86
C MET A 225 8.54 -23.80 14.00
N ASN A 226 8.00 -24.80 14.72
CA ASN A 226 8.65 -26.10 14.83
C ASN A 226 8.64 -26.87 13.51
N LEU A 227 7.56 -26.78 12.73
CA LEU A 227 7.49 -27.40 11.40
C LEU A 227 8.59 -26.83 10.48
N ASP A 228 8.72 -25.50 10.43
CA ASP A 228 9.76 -24.83 9.64
C ASP A 228 11.19 -25.21 10.06
N LYS A 229 11.44 -25.32 11.37
CA LYS A 229 12.73 -25.78 11.89
C LYS A 229 13.04 -27.21 11.45
N VAL A 230 12.06 -28.12 11.55
CA VAL A 230 12.21 -29.52 11.12
C VAL A 230 12.50 -29.59 9.62
N THR A 231 11.78 -28.82 8.80
CA THR A 231 12.00 -28.78 7.35
C THR A 231 13.40 -28.27 7.01
N ARG A 232 13.90 -27.24 7.70
CA ARG A 232 15.27 -26.72 7.51
C ARG A 232 16.34 -27.75 7.88
N ILE A 233 16.17 -28.44 9.01
CA ILE A 233 17.11 -29.50 9.46
C ILE A 233 17.13 -30.65 8.44
N GLN A 234 15.97 -31.12 7.99
CA GLN A 234 15.88 -32.18 6.98
C GLN A 234 16.58 -31.79 5.66
N LYS A 235 16.43 -30.53 5.24
CA LYS A 235 17.10 -30.01 4.04
C LYS A 235 18.63 -30.00 4.20
N ARG A 236 19.13 -29.63 5.38
CA ARG A 236 20.57 -29.64 5.72
C ARG A 236 21.14 -31.05 5.81
N VAL A 237 20.41 -31.99 6.39
CA VAL A 237 20.83 -33.41 6.44
C VAL A 237 20.95 -33.99 5.02
N LYS A 238 19.99 -33.71 4.14
CA LYS A 238 20.05 -34.13 2.73
C LYS A 238 21.24 -33.53 1.98
N SER A 239 21.58 -32.26 2.23
CA SER A 239 22.74 -31.62 1.59
C SER A 239 24.04 -32.28 2.03
N LEU A 240 24.23 -32.52 3.33
CA LEU A 240 25.42 -33.18 3.88
C LEU A 240 25.56 -34.63 3.38
N GLN A 241 24.45 -35.36 3.22
CA GLN A 241 24.47 -36.70 2.63
C GLN A 241 24.90 -36.69 1.16
N THR A 242 24.50 -35.65 0.42
CA THR A 242 24.89 -35.46 -0.99
C THR A 242 26.36 -35.11 -1.11
N GLU A 243 26.85 -34.17 -0.28
CA GLU A 243 28.27 -33.81 -0.19
C GLU A 243 29.13 -35.03 0.18
N LYS A 244 28.71 -35.83 1.17
CA LYS A 244 29.38 -37.08 1.54
C LYS A 244 29.43 -38.08 0.39
N LYS A 245 28.35 -38.19 -0.41
CA LYS A 245 28.28 -39.07 -1.58
C LYS A 245 29.20 -38.60 -2.72
N VAL A 246 29.32 -37.29 -2.93
CA VAL A 246 30.26 -36.70 -3.89
C VAL A 246 31.71 -36.94 -3.46
N LEU A 247 32.04 -36.69 -2.19
CA LEU A 247 33.37 -36.97 -1.62
C LEU A 247 33.75 -38.45 -1.74
N MET A 248 32.85 -39.36 -1.38
CA MET A 248 33.05 -40.80 -1.61
C MET A 248 33.30 -41.11 -3.08
N LYS A 249 32.54 -40.52 -4.00
CA LYS A 249 32.72 -40.76 -5.44
C LYS A 249 34.07 -40.25 -5.94
N ILE A 250 34.59 -39.14 -5.39
CA ILE A 250 35.92 -38.59 -5.72
C ILE A 250 37.03 -39.49 -5.17
N LEU A 251 36.90 -39.99 -3.93
CA LEU A 251 37.91 -40.88 -3.32
C LEU A 251 37.97 -42.28 -3.96
N PHE A 252 36.93 -42.72 -4.67
CA PHE A 252 36.86 -44.05 -5.30
C PHE A 252 37.07 -44.06 -6.83
N ILE A 253 37.43 -42.93 -7.46
CA ILE A 253 37.93 -42.95 -8.85
C ILE A 253 39.39 -43.45 -8.81
N GLN A 254 39.58 -44.76 -8.98
CA GLN A 254 40.89 -45.32 -9.28
C GLN A 254 41.34 -44.84 -10.67
N PRO A 255 42.62 -44.44 -10.87
CA PRO A 255 43.11 -44.14 -12.20
C PRO A 255 43.05 -45.41 -13.09
N PRO A 256 42.80 -45.27 -14.40
CA PRO A 256 42.70 -46.43 -15.28
C PRO A 256 44.04 -47.17 -15.34
N ASN A 257 43.97 -48.50 -15.17
CA ASN A 257 45.08 -49.42 -15.39
C ASN A 257 45.68 -49.20 -16.79
N ILE A 258 46.88 -48.64 -16.85
CA ILE A 258 47.71 -48.68 -18.05
C ILE A 258 48.54 -49.96 -17.93
N SER A 259 48.06 -51.04 -18.55
CA SER A 259 48.87 -52.23 -18.83
C SER A 259 49.31 -52.20 -20.29
N SER A 260 50.60 -52.03 -20.57
CA SER A 260 51.31 -52.77 -21.63
C SER A 260 52.76 -52.28 -21.78
N ASN A 261 53.70 -53.19 -21.48
CA ASN A 261 54.95 -53.53 -22.18
C ASN A 261 55.73 -52.43 -22.92
N ILE A 262 57.02 -52.27 -22.59
CA ILE A 262 58.12 -52.25 -23.57
C ILE A 262 59.43 -52.72 -22.91
N VAL A 263 60.17 -53.47 -23.72
CA VAL A 263 61.35 -54.32 -23.52
C VAL A 263 62.65 -53.52 -23.33
N VAL A 264 63.49 -54.03 -22.43
CA VAL A 264 64.97 -54.08 -22.34
C VAL A 264 65.79 -53.45 -23.49
N MET A 265 66.72 -52.53 -23.15
CA MET A 265 68.19 -52.69 -23.24
C MET A 265 68.90 -51.56 -22.49
#